data_AF-A0A396BPN1-F1
#
_entry.id   AF-A0A396BPN1-F1
#
_cell.length_a   1.000
_cell.length_b   1.000
_cell.length_c   1.000
_cell.angle_alpha   90.00
_cell.angle_beta   90.00
_cell.angle_gamma   90.00
#
_symmetry.space_group_name_H-M   'P 1'
#
loop_
_entity.id
_entity.type
_entity.pdbx_description
1 polymer ?
#
loop_
_entity_poly.entity_id
_entity_poly.type
_entity_poly.pdbx_seq_one_letter_code
_entity_poly.pdbx_strand_id
1 'polypeptide(L)'
;MCNHKFKDNITRHCNWDIVFSEKQATKLPHDSKGECIFHSGDLQWKRDNNFTKWLIHLISILDKNDNTDDVIELDDIILVGDTLLDNLNQKYKFRTNTNDDVYCALFKKILCGKYIVLRNATYKDPIIMERCFFKLDLILTDCIFLKGIFVNHLTIGQDLQILNCHFKNNIVTDSNNTIYDSWYINNSIFDGDISFSGITINDRSIIDDNTFSHVTSNTNFNCCFRSGIEFRNNKSTSLGFDNCNFYYDSIFCDLELSGPFQMIQPKIGGHVKFIGNERKILFNSETTIEIDIDSFEENGLVTFDYCNLIDLGTVFITNCRELEAEEKIRILPSCKVERLTVMHVYKPCKEINSNIIEDMAHIVTRYFRHWHSIDLSVNIIRNWAESWIKVVFKTTDNISEEKFNSLLHEFPTTVCTPSDNSSESEDIKRAFISLIYRLSNCKNISDSEKTDILTLNFTTNIMTENINLEQSQVGLVVSGTGHNIQGNNIKQTYQSCSTMDFNEIKKELEKLEQEVRNNPTAGIINIEQLEKLKEAGNQKNETLLMQYLKMLPGAFLKFTKDIGANLLAGLFLKAIEL
;
A
#
# COMPACT_ATOMS: atom_id res chain seq x y z
N MET A 1 28.68 9.06 50.99
CA MET A 1 29.03 8.28 49.79
C MET A 1 27.94 7.27 49.59
N CYS A 2 27.39 7.20 48.38
CA CYS A 2 26.30 6.30 48.02
C CYS A 2 26.79 4.84 48.04
N ASN A 3 26.01 3.94 48.62
CA ASN A 3 26.34 2.50 48.71
C ASN A 3 26.16 1.74 47.39
N HIS A 4 25.67 2.39 46.33
CA HIS A 4 25.40 1.77 45.04
C HIS A 4 26.67 1.24 44.35
N LYS A 5 26.52 0.14 43.61
CA LYS A 5 27.53 -0.48 42.75
C LYS A 5 26.90 -0.66 41.37
N PHE A 6 27.54 -0.10 40.35
CA PHE A 6 27.03 -0.14 38.98
C PHE A 6 27.03 -1.58 38.43
N LYS A 7 26.04 -1.91 37.58
CA LYS A 7 25.89 -3.25 36.99
C LYS A 7 27.11 -3.65 36.15
N ASP A 8 27.58 -2.73 35.32
CA ASP A 8 28.66 -2.99 34.35
C ASP A 8 30.04 -2.99 35.01
N ASN A 9 30.15 -2.40 36.20
CA ASN A 9 31.40 -2.40 36.97
C ASN A 9 31.12 -2.30 38.49
N ILE A 10 31.09 -3.46 39.14
CA ILE A 10 30.87 -3.60 40.59
C ILE A 10 31.95 -2.96 41.48
N THR A 11 33.04 -2.45 40.89
CA THR A 11 34.10 -1.68 41.59
C THR A 11 33.96 -0.17 41.40
N ARG A 12 33.16 0.30 40.43
CA ARG A 12 32.78 1.71 40.28
C ARG A 12 31.74 2.04 41.36
N HIS A 13 31.99 3.13 42.10
CA HIS A 13 31.06 3.64 43.11
C HIS A 13 30.47 4.98 42.67
N CYS A 14 29.23 5.25 43.05
CA CYS A 14 28.55 6.51 42.75
C CYS A 14 29.22 7.68 43.51
N ASN A 15 29.80 8.63 42.76
CA ASN A 15 30.53 9.78 43.27
C ASN A 15 29.69 11.07 43.33
N TRP A 16 28.40 11.04 43.00
CA TRP A 16 27.55 12.23 42.94
C TRP A 16 27.43 12.98 44.28
N ASP A 17 27.56 12.30 45.42
CA ASP A 17 27.70 12.96 46.74
C ASP A 17 28.86 13.97 46.77
N ILE A 18 30.00 13.61 46.18
CA ILE A 18 31.21 14.45 46.11
C ILE A 18 30.89 15.67 45.23
N VAL A 19 30.37 15.44 44.03
CA VAL A 19 29.96 16.47 43.05
C VAL A 19 29.02 17.51 43.66
N PHE A 20 28.02 17.09 44.43
CA PHE A 20 27.10 17.99 45.13
C PHE A 20 27.77 18.75 46.29
N SER A 21 28.62 18.07 47.07
CA SER A 21 29.29 18.66 48.24
C SER A 21 30.32 19.72 47.86
N GLU A 22 31.17 19.46 46.86
CA GLU A 22 32.25 20.35 46.44
C GLU A 22 31.74 21.61 45.75
N LYS A 23 30.63 21.52 45.00
CA LYS A 23 30.16 22.62 44.14
C LYS A 23 29.07 23.49 44.75
N GLN A 24 28.24 22.97 45.65
CA GLN A 24 27.07 23.71 46.16
C GLN A 24 26.77 23.52 47.66
N ALA A 25 27.65 22.87 48.42
CA ALA A 25 27.49 22.64 49.87
C ALA A 25 26.13 22.01 50.27
N THR A 26 25.45 21.36 49.32
CA THR A 26 24.12 20.78 49.50
C THR A 26 24.26 19.27 49.62
N LYS A 27 23.76 18.68 50.70
CA LYS A 27 23.85 17.24 50.91
C LYS A 27 22.79 16.52 50.06
N LEU A 28 23.25 15.63 49.16
CA LEU A 28 22.36 14.73 48.42
C LEU A 28 21.64 13.79 49.41
N PRO A 29 20.31 13.54 49.28
CA PRO A 29 19.59 12.68 50.20
C PRO A 29 19.87 11.19 49.92
N HIS A 30 19.90 10.41 51.00
CA HIS A 30 20.07 8.95 50.99
C HIS A 30 18.90 8.26 51.68
N ASP A 31 18.56 7.07 51.21
CA ASP A 31 17.52 6.23 51.80
C ASP A 31 18.03 5.47 53.06
N SER A 32 17.17 4.62 53.62
CA SER A 32 17.49 3.78 54.78
C SER A 32 18.59 2.74 54.55
N LYS A 33 19.00 2.50 53.29
CA LYS A 33 20.08 1.58 52.89
C LYS A 33 21.37 2.32 52.53
N GLY A 34 21.35 3.66 52.51
CA GLY A 34 22.47 4.49 52.09
C GLY A 34 22.63 4.60 50.58
N GLU A 35 21.63 4.25 49.79
CA GLU A 35 21.59 4.59 48.36
C GLU A 35 21.13 6.04 48.19
N CYS A 36 21.76 6.78 47.29
CA CYS A 36 21.35 8.16 47.00
C CYS A 36 20.03 8.22 46.23
N ILE A 37 19.43 9.40 46.16
CA ILE A 37 18.16 9.63 45.47
C ILE A 37 18.11 9.18 44.00
N PHE A 38 19.23 8.99 43.32
CA PHE A 38 19.23 8.49 41.94
C PHE A 38 19.17 6.96 41.87
N HIS A 39 19.89 6.28 42.76
CA HIS A 39 20.08 4.83 42.76
C HIS A 39 19.11 4.04 43.64
N SER A 40 18.51 4.68 44.66
CA SER A 40 17.57 4.00 45.57
C SER A 40 16.43 3.28 44.83
N GLY A 41 16.14 2.06 45.26
CA GLY A 41 14.97 1.29 44.82
C GLY A 41 13.64 1.67 45.49
N ASP A 42 13.64 2.55 46.51
CA ASP A 42 12.40 2.99 47.18
C ASP A 42 11.71 4.11 46.37
N LEU A 43 10.75 3.71 45.55
CA LEU A 43 10.06 4.60 44.62
C LEU A 43 9.22 5.67 45.34
N GLN A 44 8.66 5.38 46.52
CA GLN A 44 7.84 6.37 47.23
C GLN A 44 8.72 7.38 47.94
N TRP A 45 9.78 6.92 48.63
CA TRP A 45 10.76 7.81 49.25
C TRP A 45 11.39 8.77 48.22
N LYS A 46 11.68 8.31 47.00
CA LYS A 46 12.15 9.16 45.89
C LYS A 46 11.18 10.29 45.54
N ARG A 47 9.88 10.00 45.46
CA ARG A 47 8.83 10.98 45.16
C ARG A 47 8.68 12.00 46.29
N ASP A 48 8.62 11.52 47.52
CA ASP A 48 8.54 12.36 48.73
C ASP A 48 9.74 13.34 48.82
N ASN A 49 10.91 12.92 48.32
CA ASN A 49 12.14 13.73 48.28
C ASN A 49 12.35 14.50 46.95
N ASN A 50 11.33 14.59 46.09
CA ASN A 50 11.34 15.36 44.83
C ASN A 50 12.44 14.93 43.83
N PHE A 51 12.55 13.64 43.53
CA PHE A 51 13.51 13.05 42.59
C PHE A 51 13.72 13.85 41.29
N THR A 52 12.64 14.28 40.64
CA THR A 52 12.70 14.97 39.33
C THR A 52 13.45 16.29 39.44
N LYS A 53 13.28 17.02 40.57
CA LYS A 53 14.03 18.26 40.84
C LYS A 53 15.51 17.98 41.04
N TRP A 54 15.87 16.93 41.79
CA TRP A 54 17.27 16.55 41.98
C TRP A 54 17.97 16.15 40.68
N LEU A 55 17.27 15.49 39.75
CA LEU A 55 17.84 15.10 38.47
C LEU A 55 18.11 16.32 37.57
N ILE A 56 17.15 17.24 37.46
CA ILE A 56 17.34 18.51 36.74
C ILE A 56 18.51 19.30 37.36
N HIS A 57 18.64 19.27 38.68
CA HIS A 57 19.71 19.94 39.42
C HIS A 57 21.08 19.28 39.20
N LEU A 58 21.16 17.95 39.17
CA LEU A 58 22.37 17.19 38.82
C LEU A 58 22.86 17.55 37.41
N ILE A 59 21.97 17.53 36.42
CA ILE A 59 22.28 17.92 35.03
C ILE A 59 22.82 19.36 35.02
N SER A 60 22.16 20.30 35.70
CA SER A 60 22.60 21.70 35.80
C SER A 60 23.97 21.89 36.46
N ILE A 61 24.34 21.04 37.42
CA ILE A 61 25.66 21.05 38.09
C ILE A 61 26.77 20.44 37.21
N LEU A 62 26.45 19.41 36.43
CA LEU A 62 27.42 18.73 35.56
C LEU A 62 27.66 19.53 34.26
N ASP A 63 26.63 20.14 33.70
CA ASP A 63 26.70 20.98 32.50
C ASP A 63 27.60 22.21 32.71
N LYS A 64 27.43 22.91 33.84
CA LYS A 64 28.20 24.12 34.21
C LYS A 64 29.64 23.85 34.68
N ASN A 65 30.12 22.62 34.60
CA ASN A 65 31.41 22.26 35.15
C ASN A 65 32.46 22.06 34.05
N ASP A 66 33.30 23.07 33.88
CA ASP A 66 34.43 23.08 32.95
C ASP A 66 35.49 22.02 33.30
N ASN A 67 35.49 21.49 34.53
CA ASN A 67 36.43 20.47 35.01
C ASN A 67 35.94 19.01 34.87
N THR A 68 34.77 18.76 34.29
CA THR A 68 34.38 17.40 33.85
C THR A 68 34.50 17.32 32.35
N ASP A 69 34.68 16.10 31.83
CA ASP A 69 34.57 15.80 30.40
C ASP A 69 33.27 16.41 29.82
N ASP A 70 33.22 16.57 28.50
CA ASP A 70 32.03 17.10 27.81
C ASP A 70 30.82 16.15 27.88
N VAL A 71 30.94 15.01 28.55
CA VAL A 71 29.93 13.96 28.70
C VAL A 71 29.34 13.92 30.11
N ILE A 72 28.01 13.92 30.20
CA ILE A 72 27.22 13.66 31.39
C ILE A 72 26.76 12.20 31.33
N GLU A 73 27.45 11.31 32.05
CA GLU A 73 27.01 9.92 32.23
C GLU A 73 25.98 9.79 33.36
N LEU A 74 24.85 9.17 33.04
CA LEU A 74 23.73 8.88 33.93
C LEU A 74 23.49 7.36 33.95
N ASP A 75 24.34 6.63 34.67
CA ASP A 75 24.29 5.17 34.75
C ASP A 75 23.35 4.67 35.87
N ASP A 76 22.62 3.58 35.59
CA ASP A 76 21.82 2.79 36.54
C ASP A 76 20.72 3.57 37.31
N ILE A 77 20.27 4.70 36.77
CA ILE A 77 19.22 5.52 37.41
C ILE A 77 17.84 4.84 37.28
N ILE A 78 17.11 4.76 38.39
CA ILE A 78 15.68 4.41 38.38
C ILE A 78 14.87 5.71 38.44
N LEU A 79 14.24 6.10 37.32
CA LEU A 79 13.49 7.34 37.21
C LEU A 79 12.03 7.18 37.64
N VAL A 80 11.55 8.12 38.46
CA VAL A 80 10.17 8.21 38.95
C VAL A 80 9.62 9.62 38.70
N GLY A 81 8.30 9.75 38.67
CA GLY A 81 7.60 11.02 38.53
C GLY A 81 7.20 11.62 39.87
N ASP A 82 7.48 12.91 40.08
CA ASP A 82 7.07 13.64 41.30
C ASP A 82 5.66 14.24 41.18
N THR A 83 5.14 14.42 39.97
CA THR A 83 3.93 15.21 39.74
C THR A 83 2.69 14.33 39.69
N LEU A 84 1.74 14.56 40.59
CA LEU A 84 0.41 13.95 40.54
C LEU A 84 -0.32 14.34 39.24
N LEU A 85 -0.90 13.38 38.54
CA LEU A 85 -1.55 13.62 37.23
C LEU A 85 -2.72 14.61 37.32
N ASP A 86 -3.40 14.72 38.47
CA ASP A 86 -4.42 15.76 38.72
C ASP A 86 -3.90 17.19 38.81
N ASN A 87 -2.61 17.37 39.12
CA ASN A 87 -1.94 18.67 39.12
C ASN A 87 -1.32 19.00 37.74
N LEU A 88 -1.32 18.07 36.78
CA LEU A 88 -0.88 18.33 35.41
C LEU A 88 -1.96 19.06 34.61
N ASN A 89 -1.53 20.02 33.79
CA ASN A 89 -2.41 20.66 32.82
C ASN A 89 -3.07 19.58 31.94
N GLN A 90 -4.40 19.67 31.79
CA GLN A 90 -5.23 18.68 31.10
C GLN A 90 -4.70 18.30 29.71
N LYS A 91 -4.01 19.22 29.01
CA LYS A 91 -3.35 18.93 27.71
C LYS A 91 -2.37 17.75 27.76
N TYR A 92 -1.78 17.46 28.91
CA TYR A 92 -0.84 16.34 29.10
C TYR A 92 -1.55 15.03 29.43
N LYS A 93 -2.70 15.08 30.15
CA LYS A 93 -3.51 13.88 30.46
C LYS A 93 -3.89 13.11 29.19
N PHE A 94 -4.28 13.83 28.14
CA PHE A 94 -4.61 13.24 26.84
C PHE A 94 -3.41 12.63 26.09
N ARG A 95 -2.17 12.93 26.47
CA ARG A 95 -0.96 12.61 25.69
C ARG A 95 -0.17 11.42 26.21
N THR A 96 -0.39 11.00 27.45
CA THR A 96 0.22 9.79 28.01
C THR A 96 -0.66 8.55 27.91
N ASN A 97 -1.90 8.70 27.43
CA ASN A 97 -2.89 7.63 27.19
C ASN A 97 -3.24 6.77 28.43
N THR A 98 -3.03 7.30 29.64
CA THR A 98 -3.06 6.57 30.91
C THR A 98 -4.13 7.12 31.85
N ASN A 99 -5.31 6.48 31.89
CA ASN A 99 -6.38 6.85 32.82
C ASN A 99 -6.07 6.48 34.29
N ASP A 100 -5.16 5.52 34.52
CA ASP A 100 -4.88 4.94 35.84
C ASP A 100 -3.54 5.38 36.46
N ASP A 101 -2.74 6.19 35.76
CA ASP A 101 -1.44 6.62 36.28
C ASP A 101 -1.57 7.80 37.24
N VAL A 102 -0.88 7.68 38.38
CA VAL A 102 -0.93 8.66 39.47
C VAL A 102 0.19 9.68 39.36
N TYR A 103 1.36 9.29 38.83
CA TYR A 103 2.59 10.07 38.84
C TYR A 103 3.15 10.31 37.43
N CYS A 104 3.92 11.39 37.24
CA CYS A 104 4.60 11.69 35.97
C CYS A 104 5.89 12.52 36.17
N ALA A 105 6.92 12.21 35.38
CA ALA A 105 8.19 12.94 35.31
C ALA A 105 8.12 14.02 34.23
N LEU A 106 7.95 15.28 34.63
CA LEU A 106 7.87 16.43 33.72
C LEU A 106 9.23 17.14 33.61
N PHE A 107 9.91 16.93 32.48
CA PHE A 107 11.11 17.66 32.08
C PHE A 107 10.73 18.81 31.16
N LYS A 108 11.00 20.05 31.58
CA LYS A 108 10.55 21.24 30.87
C LYS A 108 11.61 22.32 30.83
N LYS A 109 11.88 22.87 29.65
CA LYS A 109 12.89 23.93 29.43
C LYS A 109 14.28 23.56 29.97
N ILE A 110 14.66 22.28 29.86
CA ILE A 110 16.03 21.86 30.14
C ILE A 110 16.93 22.41 29.04
N LEU A 111 18.05 23.01 29.43
CA LEU A 111 19.14 23.38 28.56
C LEU A 111 20.38 22.62 29.03
N CYS A 112 21.05 21.92 28.12
CA CYS A 112 22.32 21.26 28.36
C CYS A 112 23.28 21.58 27.22
N GLY A 113 24.46 22.11 27.54
CA GLY A 113 25.57 22.36 26.63
C GLY A 113 26.44 21.13 26.35
N LYS A 114 26.37 20.11 27.22
CA LYS A 114 27.15 18.86 27.17
C LYS A 114 26.40 17.67 26.56
N TYR A 115 27.15 16.65 26.12
CA TYR A 115 26.61 15.34 25.71
C TYR A 115 25.92 14.68 26.92
N ILE A 116 24.79 14.00 26.71
CA ILE A 116 24.15 13.19 27.76
C ILE A 116 24.10 11.73 27.31
N VAL A 117 24.66 10.85 28.13
CA VAL A 117 24.55 9.39 27.97
C VAL A 117 23.77 8.85 29.17
N LEU A 118 22.57 8.33 28.91
CA LEU A 118 21.77 7.59 29.89
C LEU A 118 21.89 6.10 29.60
N ARG A 119 22.36 5.32 30.58
CA ARG A 119 22.69 3.90 30.43
C ARG A 119 22.04 3.06 31.51
N ASN A 120 21.54 1.89 31.15
CA ASN A 120 20.95 0.90 32.07
C ASN A 120 19.76 1.44 32.92
N ALA A 121 19.16 2.55 32.51
CA ALA A 121 18.16 3.26 33.29
C ALA A 121 16.79 2.58 33.21
N THR A 122 15.97 2.74 34.25
CA THR A 122 14.60 2.21 34.29
C THR A 122 13.61 3.31 34.64
N TYR A 123 12.69 3.59 33.73
CA TYR A 123 11.63 4.57 33.93
C TYR A 123 10.35 3.88 34.41
N LYS A 124 9.90 4.27 35.61
CA LYS A 124 8.75 3.65 36.30
C LYS A 124 7.42 4.33 36.01
N ASP A 125 7.45 5.63 35.75
CA ASP A 125 6.28 6.50 35.56
C ASP A 125 6.37 7.19 34.19
N PRO A 126 5.24 7.66 33.59
CA PRO A 126 5.24 8.39 32.33
C PRO A 126 6.17 9.60 32.29
N ILE A 127 6.81 9.83 31.15
CA ILE A 127 7.75 10.92 30.92
C ILE A 127 7.14 11.96 30.00
N ILE A 128 7.31 13.24 30.32
CA ILE A 128 7.00 14.35 29.43
C ILE A 128 8.26 15.20 29.24
N MET A 129 8.72 15.34 28.00
CA MET A 129 9.78 16.29 27.62
C MET A 129 9.18 17.43 26.80
N GLU A 130 9.17 18.66 27.34
CA GLU A 130 8.63 19.84 26.66
C GLU A 130 9.68 20.97 26.57
N ARG A 131 10.03 21.38 25.35
CA ARG A 131 10.99 22.48 25.08
C ARG A 131 12.37 22.24 25.68
N CYS A 132 12.87 21.01 25.60
CA CYS A 132 14.24 20.69 26.02
C CYS A 132 15.22 20.92 24.86
N PHE A 133 16.37 21.50 25.15
CA PHE A 133 17.46 21.76 24.21
C PHE A 133 18.73 21.09 24.73
N PHE A 134 19.22 20.11 23.98
CA PHE A 134 20.52 19.46 24.19
C PHE A 134 21.41 19.92 23.04
N LYS A 135 22.51 20.60 23.36
CA LYS A 135 23.39 21.23 22.35
C LYS A 135 24.23 20.21 21.58
N LEU A 136 24.55 19.10 22.24
CA LEU A 136 25.30 17.97 21.71
C LEU A 136 24.40 16.72 21.82
N ASP A 137 24.95 15.52 21.74
CA ASP A 137 24.15 14.29 21.66
C ASP A 137 23.27 14.02 22.88
N LEU A 138 22.15 13.34 22.62
CA LEU A 138 21.38 12.60 23.63
C LEU A 138 21.41 11.12 23.26
N ILE A 139 22.08 10.31 24.07
CA ILE A 139 22.22 8.87 23.90
C ILE A 139 21.44 8.16 25.00
N LEU A 140 20.48 7.34 24.60
CA LEU A 140 19.71 6.44 25.45
C LEU A 140 20.14 5.01 25.11
N THR A 141 20.82 4.32 26.02
CA THR A 141 21.31 2.96 25.80
C THR A 141 20.88 2.02 26.90
N ASP A 142 20.44 0.81 26.54
CA ASP A 142 20.08 -0.27 27.48
C ASP A 142 18.99 0.14 28.48
N CYS A 143 18.12 1.07 28.08
CA CYS A 143 17.09 1.69 28.92
C CYS A 143 15.75 0.96 28.80
N ILE A 144 15.04 0.83 29.93
CA ILE A 144 13.71 0.20 29.99
C ILE A 144 12.66 1.25 30.37
N PHE A 145 11.67 1.45 29.50
CA PHE A 145 10.55 2.36 29.69
C PHE A 145 9.29 1.54 29.97
N LEU A 146 8.83 1.53 31.23
CA LEU A 146 7.64 0.76 31.62
C LEU A 146 6.33 1.49 31.32
N LYS A 147 6.41 2.78 30.99
CA LYS A 147 5.30 3.73 30.86
C LYS A 147 5.58 4.73 29.74
N GLY A 148 4.51 5.35 29.26
CA GLY A 148 4.55 6.14 28.03
C GLY A 148 5.49 7.36 28.09
N ILE A 149 6.07 7.69 26.94
CA ILE A 149 6.92 8.85 26.72
C ILE A 149 6.21 9.81 25.79
N PHE A 150 6.12 11.07 26.19
CA PHE A 150 5.64 12.15 25.35
C PHE A 150 6.72 13.22 25.13
N VAL A 151 7.02 13.54 23.88
CA VAL A 151 8.08 14.49 23.49
C VAL A 151 7.50 15.61 22.62
N ASN A 152 7.82 16.86 22.94
CA ASN A 152 7.36 18.02 22.17
C ASN A 152 8.34 19.19 22.24
N HIS A 153 8.60 19.83 21.10
CA HIS A 153 9.59 20.89 20.96
C HIS A 153 10.99 20.50 21.47
N LEU A 154 11.40 19.24 21.26
CA LEU A 154 12.76 18.77 21.55
C LEU A 154 13.73 19.32 20.49
N THR A 155 14.89 19.79 20.93
CA THR A 155 15.98 20.15 20.02
C THR A 155 17.25 19.44 20.45
N ILE A 156 17.83 18.66 19.53
CA ILE A 156 19.13 18.00 19.66
C ILE A 156 20.06 18.68 18.66
N GLY A 157 21.15 19.28 19.15
CA GLY A 157 22.10 20.05 18.35
C GLY A 157 23.12 19.20 17.58
N GLN A 158 23.21 17.90 17.92
CA GLN A 158 23.97 16.87 17.22
C GLN A 158 23.09 15.60 17.11
N ASP A 159 23.53 14.44 17.63
CA ASP A 159 22.87 13.15 17.42
C ASP A 159 21.83 12.78 18.48
N LEU A 160 20.73 12.15 18.04
CA LEU A 160 19.83 11.40 18.93
C LEU A 160 20.03 9.91 18.72
N GLN A 161 20.40 9.18 19.77
CA GLN A 161 20.66 7.74 19.71
C GLN A 161 19.76 6.98 20.69
N ILE A 162 19.05 5.96 20.19
CA ILE A 162 18.23 5.03 20.97
C ILE A 162 18.73 3.62 20.68
N LEU A 163 19.46 3.03 21.62
CA LEU A 163 20.20 1.78 21.44
C LEU A 163 19.76 0.76 22.48
N ASN A 164 19.49 -0.49 22.08
CA ASN A 164 19.15 -1.60 23.00
C ASN A 164 17.98 -1.28 23.97
N CYS A 165 17.06 -0.38 23.60
CA CYS A 165 16.03 0.11 24.51
C CYS A 165 14.77 -0.75 24.44
N HIS A 166 14.05 -0.87 25.57
CA HIS A 166 12.74 -1.55 25.62
C HIS A 166 11.63 -0.61 26.05
N PHE A 167 10.77 -0.23 25.10
CA PHE A 167 9.58 0.58 25.32
C PHE A 167 8.36 -0.33 25.51
N LYS A 168 7.98 -0.60 26.75
CA LYS A 168 6.81 -1.45 27.08
C LYS A 168 5.46 -0.72 26.96
N ASN A 169 5.52 0.54 26.58
CA ASN A 169 4.39 1.46 26.50
C ASN A 169 4.75 2.59 25.53
N ASN A 170 3.78 3.43 25.20
CA ASN A 170 3.77 4.27 24.00
C ASN A 170 4.94 5.26 23.94
N ILE A 171 5.51 5.47 22.76
CA ILE A 171 6.42 6.60 22.49
C ILE A 171 5.80 7.51 21.44
N VAL A 172 5.47 8.73 21.87
CA VAL A 172 4.76 9.71 21.05
C VAL A 172 5.52 11.02 21.01
N THR A 173 5.81 11.49 19.81
CA THR A 173 6.37 12.81 19.55
C THR A 173 5.35 13.69 18.83
N ASP A 174 5.39 15.00 19.09
CA ASP A 174 4.50 16.00 18.52
C ASP A 174 5.30 17.19 17.94
N SER A 175 4.63 18.06 17.22
CA SER A 175 5.05 19.33 16.62
C SER A 175 6.43 19.93 17.00
N ASN A 176 7.25 20.15 15.98
CA ASN A 176 8.50 20.93 16.00
C ASN A 176 9.62 20.31 16.87
N ASN A 177 9.87 19.01 16.74
CA ASN A 177 11.15 18.44 17.19
C ASN A 177 12.20 18.58 16.08
N THR A 178 13.45 18.84 16.45
CA THR A 178 14.56 19.01 15.51
C THR A 178 15.79 18.26 16.00
N ILE A 179 16.38 17.46 15.11
CA ILE A 179 17.68 16.81 15.28
C ILE A 179 18.59 17.43 14.22
N TYR A 180 19.66 18.10 14.66
CA TYR A 180 20.51 18.90 13.78
C TYR A 180 21.56 18.09 13.02
N ASP A 181 22.03 16.98 13.58
CA ASP A 181 22.81 15.97 12.86
C ASP A 181 21.95 14.71 12.68
N SER A 182 22.39 13.55 13.20
CA SER A 182 21.84 12.24 12.82
C SER A 182 20.88 11.64 13.87
N TRP A 183 20.01 10.75 13.41
CA TRP A 183 19.07 10.01 14.26
C TRP A 183 19.27 8.50 14.11
N TYR A 184 19.55 7.82 15.22
CA TYR A 184 19.81 6.39 15.25
C TYR A 184 18.83 5.69 16.20
N ILE A 185 18.12 4.67 15.69
CA ILE A 185 17.38 3.70 16.51
C ILE A 185 17.86 2.30 16.14
N ASN A 186 18.48 1.60 17.10
CA ASN A 186 19.08 0.29 16.85
C ASN A 186 18.70 -0.74 17.93
N ASN A 187 18.44 -1.98 17.51
CA ASN A 187 18.26 -3.16 18.38
C ASN A 187 17.27 -2.93 19.53
N SER A 188 16.22 -2.13 19.28
CA SER A 188 15.25 -1.72 20.29
C SER A 188 13.89 -2.42 20.08
N ILE A 189 13.20 -2.65 21.19
CA ILE A 189 11.90 -3.35 21.23
C ILE A 189 10.83 -2.35 21.67
N PHE A 190 9.70 -2.34 20.97
CA PHE A 190 8.58 -1.44 21.22
C PHE A 190 7.27 -2.24 21.28
N ASP A 191 6.67 -2.34 22.47
CA ASP A 191 5.40 -3.03 22.74
C ASP A 191 4.22 -2.04 22.97
N GLY A 192 4.48 -0.73 22.96
CA GLY A 192 3.47 0.34 23.13
C GLY A 192 3.44 1.30 21.93
N ASP A 193 2.30 1.94 21.67
CA ASP A 193 2.02 2.60 20.39
C ASP A 193 3.07 3.65 20.02
N ILE A 194 3.43 3.73 18.73
CA ILE A 194 4.60 4.49 18.27
C ILE A 194 4.16 5.56 17.28
N SER A 195 4.42 6.82 17.63
CA SER A 195 4.22 7.93 16.70
C SER A 195 5.42 8.87 16.74
N PHE A 196 6.24 8.82 15.70
CA PHE A 196 7.30 9.78 15.45
C PHE A 196 6.78 10.87 14.52
N SER A 197 6.01 11.81 15.09
CA SER A 197 5.40 12.92 14.36
C SER A 197 6.10 14.26 14.63
N GLY A 198 6.14 15.11 13.62
CA GLY A 198 6.63 16.49 13.73
C GLY A 198 8.13 16.61 13.97
N ILE A 199 8.92 15.60 13.58
CA ILE A 199 10.38 15.60 13.69
C ILE A 199 11.01 16.05 12.36
N THR A 200 11.97 16.95 12.43
CA THR A 200 12.91 17.23 11.32
C THR A 200 14.29 16.72 11.68
N ILE A 201 14.85 15.87 10.84
CA ILE A 201 16.21 15.36 10.93
C ILE A 201 17.00 16.00 9.79
N ASN A 202 18.05 16.74 10.14
CA ASN A 202 18.82 17.52 9.18
C ASN A 202 19.91 16.70 8.48
N ASP A 203 20.48 15.68 9.13
CA ASP A 203 21.41 14.73 8.52
C ASP A 203 20.83 13.30 8.46
N ARG A 204 21.66 12.26 8.66
CA ARG A 204 21.32 10.87 8.37
C ARG A 204 20.35 10.27 9.39
N SER A 205 19.35 9.55 8.91
CA SER A 205 18.50 8.71 9.77
C SER A 205 18.80 7.22 9.54
N ILE A 206 19.03 6.44 10.60
CA ILE A 206 19.15 4.98 10.53
C ILE A 206 18.25 4.34 11.58
N ILE A 207 17.34 3.47 11.13
CA ILE A 207 16.46 2.66 11.98
C ILE A 207 16.68 1.20 11.60
N ASP A 208 17.38 0.46 12.47
CA ASP A 208 17.98 -0.85 12.17
C ASP A 208 17.72 -1.90 13.27
N ASP A 209 17.49 -3.15 12.88
CA ASP A 209 17.32 -4.31 13.78
C ASP A 209 16.25 -4.14 14.89
N ASN A 210 15.20 -3.33 14.68
CA ASN A 210 14.17 -3.10 15.70
C ASN A 210 12.98 -4.07 15.58
N THR A 211 12.31 -4.30 16.71
CA THR A 211 11.04 -5.05 16.78
C THR A 211 9.91 -4.15 17.29
N PHE A 212 8.89 -3.96 16.46
CA PHE A 212 7.69 -3.20 16.73
C PHE A 212 6.51 -4.17 16.91
N SER A 213 6.31 -4.63 18.15
CA SER A 213 5.42 -5.74 18.53
C SER A 213 4.05 -5.24 19.01
N HIS A 214 3.05 -5.13 18.12
CA HIS A 214 1.75 -4.53 18.46
C HIS A 214 0.51 -5.41 18.30
N VAL A 215 -0.47 -5.12 19.18
CA VAL A 215 -1.77 -5.80 19.24
C VAL A 215 -2.93 -4.85 18.87
N THR A 216 -2.76 -3.53 18.94
CA THR A 216 -3.89 -2.58 18.93
C THR A 216 -3.78 -1.30 18.08
N SER A 217 -2.59 -0.79 17.71
CA SER A 217 -2.52 0.37 16.79
C SER A 217 -1.18 0.49 16.02
N ASN A 218 -1.07 1.49 15.12
CA ASN A 218 -0.02 1.58 14.10
C ASN A 218 1.28 2.22 14.60
N THR A 219 2.42 1.65 14.19
CA THR A 219 3.71 2.35 14.17
C THR A 219 3.69 3.38 13.05
N ASN A 220 3.76 4.68 13.36
CA ASN A 220 3.70 5.73 12.33
C ASN A 220 4.85 6.75 12.43
N PHE A 221 5.38 7.12 11.27
CA PHE A 221 6.35 8.18 11.07
C PHE A 221 5.71 9.31 10.25
N ASN A 222 5.76 10.53 10.77
CA ASN A 222 5.44 11.78 10.08
C ASN A 222 6.61 12.74 10.31
N CYS A 223 7.64 12.57 9.46
CA CYS A 223 8.98 13.10 9.65
C CYS A 223 9.52 13.78 8.38
N CYS A 224 10.43 14.73 8.58
CA CYS A 224 11.17 15.38 7.51
C CYS A 224 12.62 14.87 7.54
N PHE A 225 12.97 14.00 6.58
CA PHE A 225 14.27 13.36 6.44
C PHE A 225 15.12 14.14 5.42
N ARG A 226 15.96 15.08 5.89
CA ARG A 226 16.72 15.95 4.99
C ARG A 226 17.90 15.29 4.30
N SER A 227 18.57 14.31 4.91
CA SER A 227 19.58 13.48 4.23
C SER A 227 19.09 12.04 4.02
N GLY A 228 17.77 11.82 4.01
CA GLY A 228 17.14 10.52 3.81
C GLY A 228 17.15 9.60 5.05
N ILE A 229 16.68 8.37 4.86
CA ILE A 229 16.55 7.35 5.90
C ILE A 229 16.96 5.95 5.42
N GLU A 230 17.76 5.23 6.21
CA GLU A 230 17.96 3.79 6.11
C GLU A 230 17.06 3.08 7.12
N PHE A 231 15.96 2.49 6.65
CA PHE A 231 15.03 1.71 7.45
C PHE A 231 15.16 0.23 7.07
N ARG A 232 15.92 -0.54 7.85
CA ARG A 232 16.32 -1.92 7.49
C ARG A 232 16.23 -2.93 8.63
N ASN A 233 16.14 -4.21 8.29
CA ASN A 233 16.05 -5.35 9.24
C ASN A 233 14.91 -5.28 10.28
N ASN A 234 14.00 -4.31 10.17
CA ASN A 234 12.96 -4.09 11.16
C ASN A 234 11.79 -5.08 11.01
N LYS A 235 11.22 -5.49 12.15
CA LYS A 235 10.00 -6.29 12.22
C LYS A 235 8.85 -5.44 12.72
N SER A 236 7.71 -5.45 12.05
CA SER A 236 6.51 -4.75 12.52
C SER A 236 5.21 -5.49 12.22
N THR A 237 4.23 -5.34 13.12
CA THR A 237 2.85 -5.76 12.86
C THR A 237 2.10 -4.78 11.95
N SER A 238 2.45 -3.49 12.00
CA SER A 238 1.95 -2.45 11.09
C SER A 238 2.92 -1.26 11.02
N LEU A 239 3.02 -0.60 9.86
CA LEU A 239 4.03 0.44 9.63
C LEU A 239 3.51 1.53 8.69
N GLY A 240 3.56 2.79 9.14
CA GLY A 240 3.12 3.98 8.40
C GLY A 240 4.24 5.01 8.20
N PHE A 241 4.28 5.64 7.03
CA PHE A 241 5.11 6.77 6.67
C PHE A 241 4.24 7.87 6.04
N ASP A 242 3.39 8.48 6.86
CA ASP A 242 2.38 9.45 6.43
C ASP A 242 2.95 10.88 6.43
N ASN A 243 2.70 11.64 5.37
CA ASN A 243 3.15 13.04 5.23
C ASN A 243 4.69 13.23 5.40
N CYS A 244 5.46 12.16 5.13
CA CYS A 244 6.91 12.20 5.26
C CYS A 244 7.58 12.93 4.08
N ASN A 245 8.61 13.73 4.36
CA ASN A 245 9.44 14.37 3.33
C ASN A 245 10.78 13.62 3.22
N PHE A 246 11.10 13.13 2.02
CA PHE A 246 12.32 12.39 1.67
C PHE A 246 13.14 13.19 0.65
N TYR A 247 14.00 14.09 1.11
CA TYR A 247 14.74 14.98 0.20
C TYR A 247 15.97 14.33 -0.46
N TYR A 248 16.47 13.22 0.09
CA TYR A 248 17.65 12.48 -0.37
C TYR A 248 17.41 10.97 -0.27
N ASP A 249 18.37 10.18 -0.75
CA ASP A 249 18.34 8.72 -0.80
C ASP A 249 17.80 8.07 0.48
N SER A 250 16.68 7.37 0.34
CA SER A 250 15.99 6.68 1.42
C SER A 250 15.74 5.22 1.03
N ILE A 251 16.08 4.29 1.92
CA ILE A 251 16.11 2.85 1.64
C ILE A 251 15.28 2.11 2.68
N PHE A 252 14.32 1.33 2.19
CA PHE A 252 13.47 0.43 2.95
C PHE A 252 13.81 -1.01 2.52
N CYS A 253 14.50 -1.78 3.35
CA CYS A 253 14.93 -3.14 2.98
C CYS A 253 14.83 -4.17 4.12
N ASP A 254 14.76 -5.46 3.76
CA ASP A 254 14.76 -6.59 4.69
C ASP A 254 13.67 -6.56 5.79
N LEU A 255 12.56 -5.89 5.49
CA LEU A 255 11.45 -5.69 6.42
C LEU A 255 10.61 -6.98 6.60
N GLU A 256 10.21 -7.24 7.83
CA GLU A 256 9.31 -8.34 8.19
C GLU A 256 7.97 -7.74 8.67
N LEU A 257 7.01 -7.66 7.75
CA LEU A 257 5.71 -7.03 7.98
C LEU A 257 4.61 -8.09 8.04
N SER A 258 3.89 -8.17 9.16
CA SER A 258 2.81 -9.15 9.35
C SER A 258 1.39 -8.57 9.20
N GLY A 259 1.26 -7.31 8.78
CA GLY A 259 0.01 -6.58 8.61
C GLY A 259 0.21 -5.36 7.70
N PRO A 260 -0.51 -4.23 7.90
CA PRO A 260 -0.56 -3.15 6.93
C PRO A 260 0.74 -2.35 6.85
N PHE A 261 1.09 -1.95 5.62
CA PHE A 261 2.08 -0.93 5.33
C PHE A 261 1.37 0.29 4.73
N GLN A 262 1.70 1.50 5.18
CA GLN A 262 1.07 2.74 4.71
C GLN A 262 2.15 3.76 4.34
N MET A 263 2.02 4.37 3.16
CA MET A 263 2.75 5.59 2.79
C MET A 263 1.77 6.51 2.08
N ILE A 264 1.33 7.56 2.77
CA ILE A 264 0.26 8.46 2.33
C ILE A 264 0.80 9.88 2.22
N GLN A 265 0.57 10.53 1.08
CA GLN A 265 1.00 11.92 0.80
C GLN A 265 2.49 12.19 1.10
N PRO A 266 3.44 11.33 0.64
CA PRO A 266 4.85 11.61 0.81
C PRO A 266 5.30 12.77 -0.08
N LYS A 267 6.37 13.47 0.31
CA LYS A 267 7.09 14.38 -0.57
C LYS A 267 8.45 13.79 -0.93
N ILE A 268 8.72 13.61 -2.21
CA ILE A 268 9.85 12.83 -2.72
C ILE A 268 10.77 13.79 -3.51
N GLY A 269 11.84 14.25 -2.87
CA GLY A 269 12.88 15.09 -3.51
C GLY A 269 14.12 14.30 -3.92
N GLY A 270 14.39 13.17 -3.25
CA GLY A 270 15.49 12.25 -3.55
C GLY A 270 15.02 10.88 -4.04
N HIS A 271 15.89 9.87 -3.94
CA HIS A 271 15.60 8.51 -4.40
C HIS A 271 15.09 7.62 -3.25
N VAL A 272 13.79 7.34 -3.23
CA VAL A 272 13.16 6.37 -2.32
C VAL A 272 13.23 4.95 -2.92
N LYS A 273 13.78 3.98 -2.20
CA LYS A 273 13.99 2.59 -2.65
C LYS A 273 13.30 1.61 -1.72
N PHE A 274 12.42 0.78 -2.26
CA PHE A 274 11.85 -0.39 -1.59
C PHE A 274 12.52 -1.64 -2.15
N ILE A 275 13.26 -2.36 -1.30
CA ILE A 275 14.11 -3.49 -1.71
C ILE A 275 13.79 -4.72 -0.86
N GLY A 276 13.02 -5.65 -1.43
CA GLY A 276 12.80 -6.97 -0.85
C GLY A 276 13.86 -8.00 -1.28
N ASN A 277 13.56 -9.27 -1.10
CA ASN A 277 14.29 -10.38 -1.70
C ASN A 277 13.35 -11.57 -1.97
N GLU A 278 13.83 -12.62 -2.66
CA GLU A 278 13.03 -13.80 -3.03
C GLU A 278 12.30 -14.49 -1.87
N ARG A 279 12.82 -14.40 -0.64
CA ARG A 279 12.24 -15.00 0.57
C ARG A 279 11.37 -14.03 1.36
N LYS A 280 11.62 -12.72 1.23
CA LYS A 280 10.93 -11.61 1.88
C LYS A 280 10.59 -10.56 0.82
N ILE A 281 9.57 -10.87 0.03
CA ILE A 281 8.99 -9.91 -0.93
C ILE A 281 8.28 -8.83 -0.10
N LEU A 282 8.52 -7.56 -0.42
CA LEU A 282 7.84 -6.45 0.26
C LEU A 282 6.39 -6.33 -0.21
N PHE A 283 5.54 -5.84 0.69
CA PHE A 283 4.11 -5.57 0.49
C PHE A 283 3.19 -6.81 0.38
N ASN A 284 1.94 -6.58 0.74
CA ASN A 284 0.85 -7.55 0.90
C ASN A 284 -0.50 -6.88 0.58
N SER A 285 -1.61 -7.62 0.66
CA SER A 285 -2.98 -7.13 0.44
C SER A 285 -3.47 -6.05 1.41
N GLU A 286 -2.71 -5.71 2.45
CA GLU A 286 -3.00 -4.64 3.42
C GLU A 286 -2.10 -3.42 3.22
N THR A 287 -1.29 -3.41 2.16
CA THR A 287 -0.39 -2.30 1.80
C THR A 287 -1.18 -1.20 1.08
N THR A 288 -1.03 0.04 1.53
CA THR A 288 -1.55 1.25 0.89
C THR A 288 -0.40 2.20 0.58
N ILE A 289 -0.25 2.59 -0.70
CA ILE A 289 0.73 3.58 -1.13
C ILE A 289 -0.02 4.60 -1.99
N GLU A 290 -0.09 5.84 -1.51
CA GLU A 290 -0.72 6.97 -2.21
C GLU A 290 0.37 7.94 -2.64
N ILE A 291 0.77 7.83 -3.92
CA ILE A 291 1.78 8.66 -4.58
C ILE A 291 1.18 9.15 -5.91
N ASP A 292 1.21 10.46 -6.13
CA ASP A 292 0.78 11.13 -7.35
C ASP A 292 1.94 11.94 -7.95
N ILE A 293 1.71 12.67 -9.04
CA ILE A 293 2.75 13.52 -9.64
C ILE A 293 3.15 14.70 -8.74
N ASP A 294 2.20 15.26 -7.98
CA ASP A 294 2.42 16.37 -7.05
C ASP A 294 3.27 15.97 -5.83
N SER A 295 3.40 14.67 -5.56
CA SER A 295 4.27 14.08 -4.54
C SER A 295 5.77 14.24 -4.86
N PHE A 296 6.14 14.51 -6.11
CA PHE A 296 7.55 14.57 -6.55
C PHE A 296 8.09 16.00 -6.69
N GLU A 297 9.33 16.21 -6.22
CA GLU A 297 10.14 17.36 -6.66
C GLU A 297 10.95 17.01 -7.92
N GLU A 298 11.75 17.97 -8.42
CA GLU A 298 12.50 17.88 -9.68
C GLU A 298 13.30 16.58 -9.82
N ASN A 299 14.08 16.21 -8.79
CA ASN A 299 14.95 15.03 -8.78
C ASN A 299 14.33 13.78 -8.10
N GLY A 300 13.06 13.85 -7.69
CA GLY A 300 12.39 12.76 -6.98
C GLY A 300 12.23 11.50 -7.83
N LEU A 301 12.53 10.34 -7.24
CA LEU A 301 12.39 9.02 -7.87
C LEU A 301 11.99 7.98 -6.82
N VAL A 302 11.05 7.09 -7.15
CA VAL A 302 10.78 5.86 -6.39
C VAL A 302 11.27 4.64 -7.18
N THR A 303 11.87 3.66 -6.50
CA THR A 303 12.21 2.37 -7.10
C THR A 303 11.69 1.21 -6.26
N PHE A 304 11.08 0.24 -6.95
CA PHE A 304 10.59 -1.01 -6.39
C PHE A 304 11.47 -2.16 -6.90
N ASP A 305 12.03 -2.93 -5.97
CA ASP A 305 12.82 -4.14 -6.21
C ASP A 305 12.30 -5.28 -5.30
N TYR A 306 12.01 -6.47 -5.85
CA TYR A 306 11.39 -7.59 -5.13
C TYR A 306 10.15 -7.19 -4.29
N CYS A 307 9.26 -6.37 -4.86
CA CYS A 307 8.00 -5.94 -4.26
C CYS A 307 6.80 -6.69 -4.88
N ASN A 308 5.72 -6.90 -4.12
CA ASN A 308 4.43 -7.37 -4.65
C ASN A 308 3.51 -6.18 -4.91
N LEU A 309 3.42 -5.76 -6.17
CA LEU A 309 2.61 -4.62 -6.59
C LEU A 309 1.21 -5.03 -7.11
N ILE A 310 0.96 -6.32 -7.32
CA ILE A 310 -0.36 -6.85 -7.71
C ILE A 310 -1.40 -6.54 -6.63
N ASP A 311 -1.00 -6.70 -5.36
CA ASP A 311 -1.85 -6.54 -4.18
C ASP A 311 -2.32 -5.08 -3.95
N LEU A 312 -1.59 -4.10 -4.48
CA LEU A 312 -1.94 -2.66 -4.43
C LEU A 312 -3.09 -2.28 -5.39
N GLY A 313 -3.48 -3.19 -6.28
CA GLY A 313 -4.65 -3.02 -7.15
C GLY A 313 -4.39 -2.25 -8.45
N THR A 314 -5.36 -2.33 -9.37
CA THR A 314 -5.22 -1.86 -10.76
C THR A 314 -5.10 -0.34 -10.90
N VAL A 315 -5.70 0.43 -9.99
CA VAL A 315 -5.60 1.90 -9.98
C VAL A 315 -4.17 2.34 -9.69
N PHE A 316 -3.56 1.77 -8.64
CA PHE A 316 -2.17 2.03 -8.29
C PHE A 316 -1.20 1.62 -9.41
N ILE A 317 -1.38 0.44 -10.00
CA ILE A 317 -0.55 -0.04 -11.12
C ILE A 317 -0.67 0.88 -12.35
N THR A 318 -1.87 1.39 -12.66
CA THR A 318 -2.07 2.32 -13.79
C THR A 318 -1.30 3.62 -13.57
N ASN A 319 -1.49 4.24 -12.40
CA ASN A 319 -0.76 5.44 -11.98
C ASN A 319 0.76 5.23 -11.96
N CYS A 320 1.24 4.04 -11.54
CA CYS A 320 2.66 3.72 -11.60
C CYS A 320 3.20 3.71 -13.03
N ARG A 321 2.44 3.23 -14.04
CA ARG A 321 2.89 3.23 -15.44
C ARG A 321 2.97 4.65 -16.02
N GLU A 322 2.06 5.53 -15.62
CA GLU A 322 2.10 6.95 -15.98
C GLU A 322 3.36 7.61 -15.38
N LEU A 323 3.62 7.38 -14.09
CA LEU A 323 4.80 7.89 -13.40
C LEU A 323 6.12 7.22 -13.85
N GLU A 324 6.11 5.98 -14.37
CA GLU A 324 7.27 5.36 -15.02
C GLU A 324 7.62 6.05 -16.35
N ALA A 325 6.60 6.44 -17.13
CA ALA A 325 6.80 7.18 -18.39
C ALA A 325 7.37 8.59 -18.17
N GLU A 326 7.14 9.18 -16.98
CA GLU A 326 7.72 10.46 -16.53
C GLU A 326 9.04 10.29 -15.76
N GLU A 327 9.63 9.08 -15.74
CA GLU A 327 10.86 8.72 -15.01
C GLU A 327 10.81 8.94 -13.48
N LYS A 328 9.61 9.11 -12.90
CA LYS A 328 9.37 9.30 -11.45
C LYS A 328 9.25 7.99 -10.68
N ILE A 329 8.85 6.90 -11.33
CA ILE A 329 8.84 5.54 -10.77
C ILE A 329 9.74 4.62 -11.60
N ARG A 330 10.25 3.56 -10.98
CA ARG A 330 10.98 2.47 -11.63
C ARG A 330 10.67 1.13 -10.95
N ILE A 331 9.99 0.22 -11.65
CA ILE A 331 9.65 -1.13 -11.18
C ILE A 331 10.62 -2.12 -11.83
N LEU A 332 11.53 -2.69 -11.03
CA LEU A 332 12.51 -3.65 -11.54
C LEU A 332 11.86 -5.00 -11.95
N PRO A 333 12.52 -5.79 -12.82
CA PRO A 333 12.00 -7.09 -13.29
C PRO A 333 11.70 -8.11 -12.19
N SER A 334 12.34 -7.97 -11.03
CA SER A 334 12.16 -8.77 -9.80
C SER A 334 10.80 -8.58 -9.12
N CYS A 335 10.08 -7.49 -9.40
CA CYS A 335 8.79 -7.18 -8.80
C CYS A 335 7.65 -7.98 -9.42
N LYS A 336 6.74 -8.47 -8.59
CA LYS A 336 5.46 -9.04 -9.03
C LYS A 336 4.52 -7.89 -9.37
N VAL A 337 4.28 -7.68 -10.66
CA VAL A 337 3.37 -6.64 -11.16
C VAL A 337 2.64 -7.17 -12.39
N GLU A 338 1.36 -6.84 -12.53
CA GLU A 338 0.59 -7.13 -13.74
C GLU A 338 1.12 -6.20 -14.86
N ARG A 339 1.92 -6.72 -15.79
CA ARG A 339 2.58 -5.93 -16.85
C ARG A 339 1.69 -5.71 -18.06
N LEU A 340 0.93 -6.73 -18.44
CA LEU A 340 0.01 -6.67 -19.58
C LEU A 340 -1.33 -7.32 -19.21
N THR A 341 -2.42 -6.67 -19.60
CA THR A 341 -3.79 -7.19 -19.53
C THR A 341 -4.52 -6.85 -20.82
N VAL A 342 -4.82 -7.87 -21.64
CA VAL A 342 -5.52 -7.73 -22.92
C VAL A 342 -6.89 -8.40 -22.84
N MET A 343 -7.91 -7.75 -23.39
CA MET A 343 -9.30 -8.21 -23.32
C MET A 343 -9.89 -8.42 -24.71
N HIS A 344 -10.35 -9.63 -25.00
CA HIS A 344 -11.13 -9.95 -26.19
C HIS A 344 -12.59 -10.21 -25.79
N VAL A 345 -13.55 -9.59 -26.49
CA VAL A 345 -14.99 -9.74 -26.23
C VAL A 345 -15.66 -10.31 -27.48
N TYR A 346 -16.29 -11.47 -27.34
CA TYR A 346 -16.98 -12.15 -28.42
C TYR A 346 -18.49 -11.98 -28.28
N LYS A 347 -19.13 -11.44 -29.33
CA LYS A 347 -20.57 -11.16 -29.44
C LYS A 347 -21.07 -11.55 -30.84
N PRO A 348 -22.23 -12.24 -30.98
CA PRO A 348 -23.04 -12.88 -29.95
C PRO A 348 -22.53 -14.31 -29.64
N CYS A 349 -22.25 -14.61 -28.37
CA CYS A 349 -21.84 -15.94 -27.93
C CYS A 349 -23.05 -16.77 -27.46
N LYS A 350 -23.37 -17.85 -28.21
CA LYS A 350 -24.25 -18.92 -27.76
C LYS A 350 -23.48 -19.89 -26.84
N GLU A 351 -24.18 -20.66 -26.01
CA GLU A 351 -23.59 -21.66 -25.10
C GLU A 351 -22.70 -22.70 -25.82
N ILE A 352 -23.04 -23.04 -27.07
CA ILE A 352 -22.24 -23.95 -27.92
C ILE A 352 -20.84 -23.37 -28.26
N ASN A 353 -20.69 -22.05 -28.30
CA ASN A 353 -19.47 -21.38 -28.73
C ASN A 353 -18.49 -21.14 -27.56
N SER A 354 -18.97 -21.11 -26.30
CA SER A 354 -18.14 -20.77 -25.14
C SER A 354 -17.01 -21.78 -24.95
N ASN A 355 -17.31 -23.08 -25.00
CA ASN A 355 -16.31 -24.15 -24.86
C ASN A 355 -15.20 -24.07 -25.92
N ILE A 356 -15.51 -23.63 -27.14
CA ILE A 356 -14.52 -23.48 -28.22
C ILE A 356 -13.61 -22.27 -27.93
N ILE A 357 -14.18 -21.17 -27.45
CA ILE A 357 -13.43 -19.96 -27.09
C ILE A 357 -12.55 -20.21 -25.85
N GLU A 358 -13.04 -21.00 -24.90
CA GLU A 358 -12.28 -21.45 -23.72
C GLU A 358 -11.11 -22.35 -24.09
N ASP A 359 -11.35 -23.39 -24.90
CA ASP A 359 -10.28 -24.24 -25.41
C ASP A 359 -9.26 -23.45 -26.24
N MET A 360 -9.71 -22.50 -27.07
CA MET A 360 -8.81 -21.62 -27.83
C MET A 360 -7.93 -20.81 -26.89
N ALA A 361 -8.51 -20.19 -25.87
CA ALA A 361 -7.75 -19.38 -24.92
C ALA A 361 -6.74 -20.21 -24.12
N HIS A 362 -7.08 -21.46 -23.75
CA HIS A 362 -6.14 -22.39 -23.12
C HIS A 362 -5.04 -22.90 -24.07
N ILE A 363 -5.32 -23.05 -25.36
CA ILE A 363 -4.28 -23.37 -26.37
C ILE A 363 -3.35 -22.16 -26.57
N VAL A 364 -3.88 -20.93 -26.57
CA VAL A 364 -3.09 -19.69 -26.62
C VAL A 364 -2.17 -19.57 -25.40
N THR A 365 -2.65 -19.83 -24.18
CA THR A 365 -1.76 -19.76 -22.99
C THR A 365 -0.64 -20.82 -23.04
N ARG A 366 -0.93 -22.04 -23.54
CA ARG A 366 0.11 -23.06 -23.78
C ARG A 366 1.12 -22.62 -24.85
N TYR A 367 0.66 -21.98 -25.93
CA TYR A 367 1.53 -21.46 -26.98
C TYR A 367 2.53 -20.41 -26.46
N PHE A 368 2.05 -19.41 -25.71
CA PHE A 368 2.93 -18.39 -25.11
C PHE A 368 3.91 -19.00 -24.12
N ARG A 369 3.48 -19.96 -23.30
CA ARG A 369 4.36 -20.67 -22.36
C ARG A 369 5.44 -21.48 -23.08
N HIS A 370 5.08 -22.25 -24.10
CA HIS A 370 6.00 -23.21 -24.73
C HIS A 370 7.00 -22.55 -25.70
N TRP A 371 6.55 -21.68 -26.61
CA TRP A 371 7.44 -21.08 -27.61
C TRP A 371 8.10 -19.76 -27.16
N HIS A 372 7.49 -19.03 -26.22
CA HIS A 372 7.96 -17.69 -25.82
C HIS A 372 8.38 -17.59 -24.36
N SER A 373 8.21 -18.64 -23.56
CA SER A 373 8.44 -18.64 -22.11
C SER A 373 7.65 -17.55 -21.37
N ILE A 374 6.44 -17.24 -21.84
CA ILE A 374 5.54 -16.25 -21.25
C ILE A 374 4.37 -16.96 -20.56
N ASP A 375 4.24 -16.77 -19.25
CA ASP A 375 3.14 -17.26 -18.45
C ASP A 375 1.94 -16.32 -18.58
N LEU A 376 1.05 -16.66 -19.52
CA LEU A 376 -0.29 -16.08 -19.60
C LEU A 376 -1.24 -16.76 -18.62
N SER A 377 -1.79 -15.98 -17.69
CA SER A 377 -3.04 -16.32 -17.01
C SER A 377 -4.24 -15.92 -17.87
N VAL A 378 -5.33 -16.66 -17.78
CA VAL A 378 -6.57 -16.38 -18.52
C VAL A 378 -7.77 -16.39 -17.59
N ASN A 379 -8.56 -15.31 -17.62
CA ASN A 379 -9.83 -15.20 -16.91
C ASN A 379 -10.96 -15.09 -17.94
N ILE A 380 -11.99 -15.94 -17.79
CA ILE A 380 -13.06 -16.06 -18.77
C ILE A 380 -14.40 -15.72 -18.11
N ILE A 381 -14.98 -14.60 -18.51
CA ILE A 381 -16.21 -14.05 -17.95
C ILE A 381 -17.34 -14.25 -18.96
N ARG A 382 -18.43 -14.90 -18.54
CA ARG A 382 -19.59 -15.22 -19.40
C ARG A 382 -20.79 -14.38 -18.97
N ASN A 383 -21.46 -13.73 -19.92
CA ASN A 383 -22.75 -13.08 -19.69
C ASN A 383 -23.79 -13.64 -20.67
N TRP A 384 -24.59 -14.59 -20.19
CA TRP A 384 -25.63 -15.24 -20.99
C TRP A 384 -26.80 -14.31 -21.33
N ALA A 385 -27.10 -13.33 -20.48
CA ALA A 385 -28.19 -12.38 -20.71
C ALA A 385 -27.87 -11.42 -21.88
N GLU A 386 -26.62 -10.96 -21.95
CA GLU A 386 -26.13 -10.10 -23.03
C GLU A 386 -25.44 -10.87 -24.18
N SER A 387 -25.51 -12.21 -24.14
CA SER A 387 -24.91 -13.12 -25.13
C SER A 387 -23.45 -12.78 -25.46
N TRP A 388 -22.57 -12.67 -24.46
CA TRP A 388 -21.14 -12.48 -24.69
C TRP A 388 -20.24 -13.32 -23.77
N ILE A 389 -19.04 -13.56 -24.26
CA ILE A 389 -17.92 -14.11 -23.49
C ILE A 389 -16.72 -13.18 -23.63
N LYS A 390 -16.07 -12.87 -22.51
CA LYS A 390 -14.89 -12.02 -22.43
C LYS A 390 -13.71 -12.87 -21.96
N VAL A 391 -12.67 -12.91 -22.77
CA VAL A 391 -11.39 -13.56 -22.46
C VAL A 391 -10.41 -12.46 -22.07
N VAL A 392 -9.88 -12.55 -20.85
CA VAL A 392 -8.89 -11.60 -20.32
C VAL A 392 -7.57 -12.35 -20.13
N PHE A 393 -6.60 -12.06 -20.99
CA PHE A 393 -5.23 -12.55 -20.83
C PHE A 393 -4.47 -11.57 -19.93
N LYS A 394 -3.73 -12.07 -18.94
CA LYS A 394 -2.87 -11.27 -18.07
C LYS A 394 -1.52 -11.94 -17.86
N THR A 395 -0.44 -11.17 -17.81
CA THR A 395 0.90 -11.69 -17.49
C THR A 395 1.72 -10.71 -16.66
N THR A 396 2.64 -11.28 -15.87
CA THR A 396 3.69 -10.58 -15.12
C THR A 396 4.99 -10.46 -15.92
N ASP A 397 5.10 -11.15 -17.05
CA ASP A 397 6.29 -11.13 -17.90
C ASP A 397 6.40 -9.84 -18.71
N ASN A 398 7.62 -9.47 -19.06
CA ASN A 398 7.89 -8.19 -19.71
C ASN A 398 7.57 -8.24 -21.22
N ILE A 399 6.33 -7.90 -21.58
CA ILE A 399 5.86 -7.84 -22.97
C ILE A 399 4.99 -6.61 -23.21
N SER A 400 5.23 -5.89 -24.31
CA SER A 400 4.37 -4.80 -24.77
C SER A 400 3.12 -5.34 -25.46
N GLU A 401 2.03 -4.57 -25.46
CA GLU A 401 0.80 -4.96 -26.15
C GLU A 401 1.02 -5.18 -27.66
N GLU A 402 1.86 -4.36 -28.30
CA GLU A 402 2.28 -4.53 -29.69
C GLU A 402 2.96 -5.88 -29.93
N LYS A 403 3.90 -6.28 -29.05
CA LYS A 403 4.59 -7.55 -29.20
C LYS A 403 3.68 -8.73 -28.87
N PHE A 404 2.79 -8.60 -27.89
CA PHE A 404 1.75 -9.60 -27.60
C PHE A 404 0.87 -9.83 -28.82
N ASN A 405 0.38 -8.76 -29.47
CA ASN A 405 -0.44 -8.84 -30.67
C ASN A 405 0.32 -9.44 -31.86
N SER A 406 1.63 -9.15 -32.03
CA SER A 406 2.50 -9.81 -33.01
C SER A 406 2.63 -11.32 -32.76
N LEU A 407 2.91 -11.73 -31.52
CA LEU A 407 3.03 -13.15 -31.17
C LEU A 407 1.69 -13.88 -31.29
N LEU A 408 0.60 -13.24 -30.91
CA LEU A 408 -0.74 -13.79 -31.10
C LEU A 408 -1.03 -13.98 -32.61
N HIS A 409 -0.63 -13.06 -33.48
CA HIS A 409 -0.78 -13.20 -34.95
C HIS A 409 0.03 -14.38 -35.52
N GLU A 410 1.23 -14.63 -34.98
CA GLU A 410 2.11 -15.73 -35.40
C GLU A 410 1.60 -17.13 -34.96
N PHE A 411 0.76 -17.21 -33.91
CA PHE A 411 0.26 -18.44 -33.28
C PHE A 411 -0.21 -19.54 -34.25
N PRO A 412 -1.13 -19.30 -35.22
CA PRO A 412 -1.67 -20.38 -36.05
C PRO A 412 -0.58 -21.02 -36.92
N THR A 413 0.33 -20.19 -37.44
CA THR A 413 1.46 -20.63 -38.26
C THR A 413 2.45 -21.43 -37.42
N THR A 414 2.85 -20.92 -36.24
CA THR A 414 3.79 -21.62 -35.36
C THR A 414 3.26 -22.99 -34.91
N VAL A 415 1.98 -23.10 -34.57
CA VAL A 415 1.39 -24.37 -34.10
C VAL A 415 1.16 -25.37 -35.24
N CYS A 416 0.84 -24.92 -36.45
CA CYS A 416 0.71 -25.82 -37.61
C CYS A 416 2.07 -26.31 -38.14
N THR A 417 3.08 -25.43 -38.19
CA THR A 417 4.45 -25.73 -38.61
C THR A 417 5.44 -25.45 -37.47
N PRO A 418 5.47 -26.28 -36.41
CA PRO A 418 6.35 -26.06 -35.28
C PRO A 418 7.81 -26.28 -35.67
N SER A 419 8.70 -25.48 -35.09
CA SER A 419 10.15 -25.59 -35.26
C SER A 419 10.76 -26.70 -34.40
N ASP A 420 10.04 -27.18 -33.39
CA ASP A 420 10.47 -28.23 -32.46
C ASP A 420 9.52 -29.43 -32.46
N ASN A 421 10.09 -30.64 -32.43
CA ASN A 421 9.37 -31.91 -32.35
C ASN A 421 9.19 -32.39 -30.89
N SER A 422 8.95 -31.46 -29.96
CA SER A 422 8.69 -31.83 -28.56
C SER A 422 7.30 -32.44 -28.40
N SER A 423 7.09 -33.22 -27.34
CA SER A 423 5.77 -33.79 -27.02
C SER A 423 4.72 -32.70 -26.75
N GLU A 424 5.13 -31.60 -26.10
CA GLU A 424 4.26 -30.45 -25.82
C GLU A 424 3.84 -29.74 -27.12
N SER A 425 4.78 -29.50 -28.04
CA SER A 425 4.51 -28.95 -29.39
C SER A 425 3.48 -29.79 -30.16
N GLU A 426 3.68 -31.11 -30.22
CA GLU A 426 2.76 -32.03 -30.91
C GLU A 426 1.38 -32.11 -30.21
N ASP A 427 1.32 -32.06 -28.88
CA ASP A 427 0.05 -32.04 -28.13
C ASP A 427 -0.70 -30.70 -28.24
N ILE A 428 -0.01 -29.56 -28.32
CA ILE A 428 -0.61 -28.25 -28.63
C ILE A 428 -1.17 -28.27 -30.06
N LYS A 429 -0.40 -28.79 -31.03
CA LYS A 429 -0.83 -28.96 -32.42
C LYS A 429 -2.06 -29.84 -32.56
N ARG A 430 -2.11 -30.98 -31.86
CA ARG A 430 -3.29 -31.86 -31.82
C ARG A 430 -4.51 -31.19 -31.19
N ALA A 431 -4.32 -30.45 -30.11
CA ALA A 431 -5.40 -29.69 -29.47
C ALA A 431 -5.97 -28.62 -30.43
N PHE A 432 -5.11 -27.90 -31.15
CA PHE A 432 -5.51 -26.90 -32.14
C PHE A 432 -6.24 -27.51 -33.34
N ILE A 433 -5.73 -28.60 -33.93
CA ILE A 433 -6.40 -29.33 -35.01
C ILE A 433 -7.77 -29.88 -34.56
N SER A 434 -7.86 -30.42 -33.34
CA SER A 434 -9.11 -30.89 -32.74
C SER A 434 -10.12 -29.75 -32.54
N LEU A 435 -9.67 -28.56 -32.16
CA LEU A 435 -10.51 -27.36 -32.06
C LEU A 435 -11.04 -26.95 -33.44
N ILE A 436 -10.18 -26.87 -34.46
CA ILE A 436 -10.58 -26.52 -35.84
C ILE A 436 -11.59 -27.53 -36.39
N TYR A 437 -11.39 -28.84 -36.14
CA TYR A 437 -12.32 -29.88 -36.56
C TYR A 437 -13.69 -29.76 -35.86
N ARG A 438 -13.72 -29.47 -34.55
CA ARG A 438 -14.98 -29.23 -33.83
C ARG A 438 -15.70 -27.99 -34.36
N LEU A 439 -14.99 -26.87 -34.53
CA LEU A 439 -15.54 -25.62 -35.04
C LEU A 439 -16.08 -25.76 -36.49
N SER A 440 -15.38 -26.51 -37.34
CA SER A 440 -15.82 -26.80 -38.71
C SER A 440 -17.13 -27.61 -38.75
N ASN A 441 -17.33 -28.52 -37.80
CA ASN A 441 -18.52 -29.37 -37.70
C ASN A 441 -19.70 -28.73 -36.93
N CYS A 442 -19.51 -27.56 -36.31
CA CYS A 442 -20.58 -26.84 -35.62
C CYS A 442 -21.58 -26.22 -36.62
N LYS A 443 -22.68 -26.95 -36.90
CA LYS A 443 -23.76 -26.55 -37.82
C LYS A 443 -24.48 -25.24 -37.50
N ASN A 444 -24.27 -24.66 -36.31
CA ASN A 444 -24.98 -23.49 -35.79
C ASN A 444 -24.12 -22.22 -35.72
N ILE A 445 -22.92 -22.25 -36.33
CA ILE A 445 -21.94 -21.16 -36.40
C ILE A 445 -21.71 -20.83 -37.88
N SER A 446 -21.93 -19.57 -38.26
CA SER A 446 -21.65 -19.05 -39.60
C SER A 446 -20.15 -19.01 -39.90
N ASP A 447 -19.74 -19.02 -41.17
CA ASP A 447 -18.32 -19.01 -41.51
C ASP A 447 -17.62 -17.69 -41.12
N SER A 448 -18.36 -16.59 -41.00
CA SER A 448 -17.88 -15.36 -40.35
C SER A 448 -17.65 -15.56 -38.85
N GLU A 449 -18.60 -16.10 -38.09
CA GLU A 449 -18.41 -16.37 -36.65
C GLU A 449 -17.26 -17.38 -36.41
N LYS A 450 -17.05 -18.37 -37.30
CA LYS A 450 -15.89 -19.27 -37.24
C LYS A 450 -14.59 -18.51 -37.47
N THR A 451 -14.59 -17.57 -38.42
CA THR A 451 -13.43 -16.71 -38.71
C THR A 451 -13.15 -15.82 -37.49
N ASP A 452 -14.15 -15.19 -36.87
CA ASP A 452 -13.97 -14.33 -35.69
C ASP A 452 -13.41 -15.11 -34.48
N ILE A 453 -13.90 -16.34 -34.25
CA ILE A 453 -13.40 -17.24 -33.20
C ILE A 453 -11.95 -17.68 -33.47
N LEU A 454 -11.62 -18.02 -34.72
CA LEU A 454 -10.27 -18.46 -35.10
C LEU A 454 -9.27 -17.29 -35.15
N THR A 455 -9.72 -16.09 -35.49
CA THR A 455 -8.83 -14.98 -35.77
C THR A 455 -8.38 -14.24 -34.51
N LEU A 456 -9.17 -14.04 -33.45
CA LEU A 456 -8.76 -13.08 -32.40
C LEU A 456 -8.37 -11.68 -32.95
N ASN A 457 -8.79 -11.31 -34.18
CA ASN A 457 -8.27 -10.25 -35.07
C ASN A 457 -6.98 -10.53 -35.92
N PHE A 458 -6.65 -11.77 -36.27
CA PHE A 458 -5.68 -12.09 -37.31
C PHE A 458 -6.19 -11.61 -38.67
N THR A 459 -5.33 -10.86 -39.38
CA THR A 459 -5.56 -10.47 -40.78
C THR A 459 -5.44 -11.63 -41.78
N THR A 460 -5.11 -12.84 -41.31
CA THR A 460 -4.94 -14.07 -42.08
C THR A 460 -6.09 -15.06 -41.83
N ASN A 461 -6.76 -15.47 -42.90
CA ASN A 461 -7.85 -16.44 -42.84
C ASN A 461 -7.29 -17.87 -42.71
N ILE A 462 -7.29 -18.40 -41.48
CA ILE A 462 -6.77 -19.74 -41.12
C ILE A 462 -7.43 -20.87 -41.92
N MET A 463 -8.68 -20.68 -42.37
CA MET A 463 -9.43 -21.72 -43.08
C MET A 463 -8.88 -22.06 -44.48
N THR A 464 -8.06 -21.20 -45.10
CA THR A 464 -7.96 -21.19 -46.57
C THR A 464 -6.74 -21.85 -47.22
N GLU A 465 -5.59 -22.05 -46.57
CA GLU A 465 -4.37 -22.44 -47.33
C GLU A 465 -3.46 -23.57 -46.77
N ASN A 466 -3.48 -23.92 -45.47
CA ASN A 466 -2.42 -24.79 -44.89
C ASN A 466 -2.86 -26.06 -44.14
N ILE A 467 -4.14 -26.46 -44.17
CA ILE A 467 -4.60 -27.67 -43.45
C ILE A 467 -5.13 -28.73 -44.42
N ASN A 468 -4.21 -29.50 -45.01
CA ASN A 468 -4.55 -30.77 -45.66
C ASN A 468 -4.94 -31.81 -44.60
N LEU A 469 -6.24 -31.90 -44.30
CA LEU A 469 -6.81 -32.97 -43.48
C LEU A 469 -6.88 -34.28 -44.28
N GLU A 470 -5.76 -35.01 -44.36
CA GLU A 470 -5.79 -36.40 -44.84
C GLU A 470 -6.59 -37.28 -43.86
N GLN A 471 -7.64 -37.94 -44.36
CA GLN A 471 -8.42 -38.91 -43.59
C GLN A 471 -7.63 -40.21 -43.38
N SER A 472 -6.93 -40.34 -42.25
CA SER A 472 -6.33 -41.61 -41.87
C SER A 472 -7.39 -42.62 -41.37
N GLN A 473 -7.60 -43.70 -42.14
CA GLN A 473 -8.55 -44.76 -41.81
C GLN A 473 -8.02 -45.78 -40.79
N VAL A 474 -7.93 -45.43 -39.50
CA VAL A 474 -7.83 -46.35 -38.34
C VAL A 474 -8.39 -45.59 -37.12
N GLY A 475 -9.15 -46.12 -36.16
CA GLY A 475 -9.70 -47.44 -35.85
C GLY A 475 -10.41 -47.35 -34.47
N LEU A 476 -11.29 -48.30 -34.11
CA LEU A 476 -12.25 -48.15 -32.99
C LEU A 476 -11.68 -48.18 -31.55
N VAL A 477 -12.23 -47.29 -30.71
CA VAL A 477 -12.88 -47.51 -29.38
C VAL A 477 -12.22 -48.40 -28.31
N VAL A 478 -12.05 -47.82 -27.10
CA VAL A 478 -12.21 -48.50 -25.79
C VAL A 478 -13.17 -47.65 -24.91
N SER A 479 -13.80 -48.21 -23.87
CA SER A 479 -15.03 -47.65 -23.24
C SER A 479 -15.18 -47.88 -21.72
N GLY A 480 -15.84 -46.95 -21.01
CA GLY A 480 -16.35 -47.11 -19.62
C GLY A 480 -16.81 -45.76 -19.01
N THR A 481 -18.09 -45.41 -18.85
CA THR A 481 -19.21 -45.92 -17.98
C THR A 481 -19.44 -45.10 -16.70
N GLY A 482 -20.59 -44.41 -16.62
CA GLY A 482 -21.17 -43.77 -15.42
C GLY A 482 -22.63 -43.36 -15.70
N HIS A 483 -23.57 -43.61 -14.76
CA HIS A 483 -25.01 -43.69 -15.06
C HIS A 483 -25.88 -42.46 -14.74
N ASN A 484 -27.01 -42.40 -15.47
CA ASN A 484 -28.23 -41.57 -15.30
C ASN A 484 -28.67 -41.25 -13.86
N ILE A 485 -29.27 -40.06 -13.68
CA ILE A 485 -30.52 -39.87 -12.89
C ILE A 485 -31.48 -38.94 -13.67
N GLN A 486 -32.78 -39.21 -13.57
CA GLN A 486 -33.89 -38.51 -14.25
C GLN A 486 -34.33 -37.23 -13.51
N GLY A 487 -35.02 -36.32 -14.19
CA GLY A 487 -35.55 -35.07 -13.59
C GLY A 487 -36.98 -35.17 -13.03
N ASN A 488 -37.44 -34.10 -12.36
CA ASN A 488 -38.86 -33.78 -12.22
C ASN A 488 -39.11 -32.30 -11.84
N ASN A 489 -40.35 -31.83 -12.05
CA ASN A 489 -40.79 -30.42 -11.97
C ASN A 489 -41.04 -29.90 -10.53
N ILE A 490 -40.96 -28.57 -10.32
CA ILE A 490 -42.10 -27.67 -9.95
C ILE A 490 -41.63 -26.21 -9.69
N LYS A 491 -42.55 -25.25 -9.93
CA LYS A 491 -42.41 -23.78 -9.84
C LYS A 491 -42.29 -23.25 -8.40
N GLN A 492 -41.54 -22.14 -8.19
CA GLN A 492 -42.16 -20.82 -7.87
C GLN A 492 -41.18 -19.64 -8.00
N THR A 493 -41.76 -18.44 -8.16
CA THR A 493 -41.14 -17.17 -8.53
C THR A 493 -40.70 -16.31 -7.34
N TYR A 494 -39.63 -15.52 -7.53
CA TYR A 494 -39.50 -14.17 -6.97
C TYR A 494 -38.88 -13.22 -8.02
N GLN A 495 -39.36 -11.97 -8.09
CA GLN A 495 -38.90 -10.92 -9.00
C GLN A 495 -37.90 -9.97 -8.33
N SER A 496 -36.90 -9.51 -9.10
CA SER A 496 -36.42 -8.11 -9.13
C SER A 496 -35.59 -7.93 -10.41
N CYS A 497 -36.10 -7.27 -11.45
CA CYS A 497 -36.15 -5.81 -11.68
C CYS A 497 -34.88 -5.22 -12.31
N SER A 498 -34.91 -5.06 -13.63
CA SER A 498 -34.50 -3.80 -14.31
C SER A 498 -35.19 -3.69 -15.68
N THR A 499 -36.52 -3.66 -15.69
CA THR A 499 -37.26 -3.16 -16.87
C THR A 499 -37.01 -1.66 -17.01
N MET A 500 -36.60 -1.16 -18.16
CA MET A 500 -36.48 0.28 -18.41
C MET A 500 -37.80 1.00 -18.05
N ASP A 501 -37.74 2.03 -17.20
CA ASP A 501 -38.94 2.83 -16.90
C ASP A 501 -39.21 3.80 -18.05
N PHE A 502 -39.96 3.31 -19.04
CA PHE A 502 -40.41 4.11 -20.18
C PHE A 502 -41.28 5.30 -19.79
N ASN A 503 -41.86 5.36 -18.58
CA ASN A 503 -42.57 6.55 -18.13
C ASN A 503 -41.60 7.65 -17.68
N GLU A 504 -40.46 7.27 -17.09
CA GLU A 504 -39.39 8.21 -16.73
C GLU A 504 -38.62 8.67 -17.97
N ILE A 505 -38.27 7.75 -18.89
CA ILE A 505 -37.70 8.07 -20.20
C ILE A 505 -38.60 9.08 -20.95
N LYS A 506 -39.93 8.88 -20.93
CA LYS A 506 -40.87 9.81 -21.56
C LYS A 506 -40.80 11.22 -20.95
N LYS A 507 -40.77 11.34 -19.62
CA LYS A 507 -40.62 12.65 -18.95
C LYS A 507 -39.30 13.33 -19.30
N GLU A 508 -38.21 12.58 -19.41
CA GLU A 508 -36.91 13.14 -19.80
C GLU A 508 -36.87 13.55 -21.29
N LEU A 509 -37.56 12.82 -22.17
CA LEU A 509 -37.74 13.23 -23.58
C LEU A 509 -38.62 14.48 -23.72
N GLU A 510 -39.61 14.66 -22.84
CA GLU A 510 -40.42 15.89 -22.76
C GLU A 510 -39.58 17.10 -22.26
N LYS A 511 -38.69 16.91 -21.27
CA LYS A 511 -37.69 17.93 -20.87
C LYS A 511 -36.77 18.30 -22.03
N LEU A 512 -36.21 17.28 -22.71
CA LEU A 512 -35.32 17.45 -23.86
C LEU A 512 -36.00 18.22 -24.99
N GLU A 513 -37.27 17.92 -25.27
CA GLU A 513 -38.08 18.67 -26.24
C GLU A 513 -38.26 20.13 -25.84
N GLN A 514 -38.55 20.40 -24.57
CA GLN A 514 -38.76 21.77 -24.10
C GLN A 514 -37.46 22.58 -24.16
N GLU A 515 -36.31 22.00 -23.84
CA GLU A 515 -35.02 22.69 -23.97
C GLU A 515 -34.64 22.94 -25.43
N VAL A 516 -34.80 21.94 -26.32
CA VAL A 516 -34.53 22.09 -27.77
C VAL A 516 -35.44 23.15 -28.43
N ARG A 517 -36.66 23.35 -27.91
CA ARG A 517 -37.58 24.41 -28.36
C ARG A 517 -37.23 25.80 -27.79
N ASN A 518 -36.75 25.88 -26.55
CA ASN A 518 -36.41 27.14 -25.89
C ASN A 518 -35.04 27.68 -26.31
N ASN A 519 -34.06 26.79 -26.45
CA ASN A 519 -32.72 27.04 -26.94
C ASN A 519 -32.47 26.10 -28.14
N PRO A 520 -32.52 26.61 -29.38
CA PRO A 520 -32.16 25.84 -30.57
C PRO A 520 -30.66 25.50 -30.54
N THR A 521 -30.29 24.46 -29.79
CA THR A 521 -28.89 24.09 -29.55
C THR A 521 -28.20 23.74 -30.86
N ALA A 522 -27.04 24.35 -31.11
CA ALA A 522 -26.35 24.33 -32.39
C ALA A 522 -25.92 22.90 -32.83
N GLY A 523 -26.83 22.18 -33.49
CA GLY A 523 -26.57 20.90 -34.14
C GLY A 523 -26.40 19.68 -33.20
N ILE A 524 -26.69 19.79 -31.90
CA ILE A 524 -26.53 18.66 -30.96
C ILE A 524 -27.58 17.56 -31.19
N ILE A 525 -28.84 17.96 -31.38
CA ILE A 525 -29.94 17.08 -31.79
C ILE A 525 -30.94 17.91 -32.61
N ASN A 526 -31.47 17.34 -33.70
CA ASN A 526 -32.52 17.97 -34.50
C ASN A 526 -33.92 17.44 -34.14
N ILE A 527 -34.97 18.16 -34.58
CA ILE A 527 -36.36 17.82 -34.25
C ILE A 527 -36.76 16.43 -34.78
N GLU A 528 -36.23 16.00 -35.93
CA GLU A 528 -36.53 14.68 -36.51
C GLU A 528 -35.91 13.52 -35.69
N GLN A 529 -34.70 13.71 -35.16
CA GLN A 529 -34.04 12.77 -34.26
C GLN A 529 -34.77 12.68 -32.91
N LEU A 530 -35.23 13.82 -32.39
CA LEU A 530 -36.01 13.90 -31.16
C LEU A 530 -37.37 13.18 -31.30
N GLU A 531 -38.09 13.36 -32.41
CA GLU A 531 -39.35 12.65 -32.65
C GLU A 531 -39.14 11.13 -32.79
N LYS A 532 -38.03 10.68 -33.40
CA LYS A 532 -37.67 9.24 -33.45
C LYS A 532 -37.43 8.65 -32.05
N LEU A 533 -36.72 9.37 -31.17
CA LEU A 533 -36.57 8.97 -29.76
C LEU A 533 -37.91 8.91 -29.03
N LYS A 534 -38.78 9.92 -29.23
CA LYS A 534 -40.14 9.95 -28.66
C LYS A 534 -41.02 8.83 -29.19
N GLU A 535 -40.92 8.47 -30.46
CA GLU A 535 -41.62 7.33 -31.04
C GLU A 535 -41.19 6.03 -30.35
N ALA A 536 -39.89 5.75 -30.29
CA ALA A 536 -39.36 4.55 -29.63
C ALA A 536 -39.72 4.48 -28.13
N GLY A 537 -39.65 5.61 -27.42
CA GLY A 537 -40.06 5.73 -26.02
C GLY A 537 -41.55 5.47 -25.79
N ASN A 538 -42.43 6.04 -26.64
CA ASN A 538 -43.88 5.82 -26.55
C ASN A 538 -44.26 4.38 -26.95
N GLN A 539 -43.55 3.76 -27.91
CA GLN A 539 -43.72 2.35 -28.28
C GLN A 539 -43.14 1.37 -27.24
N LYS A 540 -42.42 1.87 -26.22
CA LYS A 540 -41.68 1.08 -25.22
C LYS A 540 -40.68 0.10 -25.86
N ASN A 541 -40.06 0.52 -26.96
CA ASN A 541 -39.16 -0.30 -27.75
C ASN A 541 -37.69 0.04 -27.42
N GLU A 542 -37.12 -0.70 -26.47
CA GLU A 542 -35.74 -0.54 -25.99
C GLU A 542 -34.72 -0.58 -27.13
N THR A 543 -34.80 -1.58 -28.01
CA THR A 543 -33.88 -1.76 -29.13
C THR A 543 -33.88 -0.55 -30.06
N LEU A 544 -35.07 -0.04 -30.39
CA LEU A 544 -35.20 1.12 -31.28
C LEU A 544 -34.73 2.42 -30.62
N LEU A 545 -34.99 2.58 -29.31
CA LEU A 545 -34.53 3.74 -28.54
C LEU A 545 -33.00 3.79 -28.49
N MET A 546 -32.35 2.66 -28.19
CA MET A 546 -30.89 2.55 -28.14
C MET A 546 -30.25 2.76 -29.52
N GLN A 547 -30.87 2.26 -30.60
CA GLN A 547 -30.42 2.54 -31.97
C GLN A 547 -30.44 4.03 -32.31
N TYR A 548 -31.52 4.75 -31.98
CA TYR A 548 -31.61 6.19 -32.23
C TYR A 548 -30.68 7.00 -31.33
N LEU A 549 -30.47 6.59 -30.07
CA LEU A 549 -29.47 7.23 -29.20
C LEU A 549 -28.06 7.11 -29.78
N LYS A 550 -27.66 5.94 -30.28
CA LYS A 550 -26.33 5.70 -30.89
C LYS A 550 -26.04 6.59 -32.11
N MET A 551 -27.07 7.13 -32.76
CA MET A 551 -26.93 8.05 -33.91
C MET A 551 -26.72 9.52 -33.53
N LEU A 552 -26.65 9.85 -32.24
CA LEU A 552 -26.44 11.23 -31.77
C LEU A 552 -24.95 11.51 -31.52
N PRO A 553 -24.47 12.76 -31.75
CA PRO A 553 -23.08 13.12 -31.52
C PRO A 553 -22.72 13.09 -30.03
N GLY A 554 -21.47 12.80 -29.69
CA GLY A 554 -21.01 12.70 -28.29
C GLY A 554 -21.29 13.93 -27.41
N ALA A 555 -21.44 15.11 -28.00
CA ALA A 555 -21.89 16.33 -27.31
C ALA A 555 -23.28 16.18 -26.63
N PHE A 556 -24.12 15.26 -27.13
CA PHE A 556 -25.43 14.94 -26.56
C PHE A 556 -25.34 14.37 -25.12
N LEU A 557 -24.25 13.68 -24.77
CA LEU A 557 -24.04 13.19 -23.40
C LEU A 557 -23.90 14.34 -22.39
N LYS A 558 -23.14 15.38 -22.77
CA LYS A 558 -22.99 16.56 -21.92
C LYS A 558 -24.31 17.31 -21.83
N PHE A 559 -24.95 17.56 -22.98
CA PHE A 559 -26.24 18.26 -23.04
C PHE A 559 -27.34 17.57 -22.21
N THR A 560 -27.47 16.24 -22.27
CA THR A 560 -28.46 15.50 -21.47
C THR A 560 -28.20 15.55 -19.97
N LYS A 561 -26.93 15.54 -19.54
CA LYS A 561 -26.56 15.77 -18.12
C LYS A 561 -26.86 17.21 -17.68
N ASP A 562 -26.53 18.20 -18.51
CA ASP A 562 -26.71 19.62 -18.20
C ASP A 562 -28.20 19.98 -18.01
N ILE A 563 -29.13 19.32 -18.71
CA ILE A 563 -30.60 19.49 -18.54
C ILE A 563 -31.23 18.59 -17.46
N GLY A 564 -30.42 17.79 -16.74
CA GLY A 564 -30.92 16.85 -15.73
C GLY A 564 -31.80 15.72 -16.30
N ALA A 565 -31.46 15.25 -17.51
CA ALA A 565 -32.00 14.04 -18.14
C ALA A 565 -31.01 12.88 -17.95
N ASN A 566 -30.85 12.46 -16.68
CA ASN A 566 -29.79 11.56 -16.26
C ASN A 566 -30.03 10.11 -16.72
N LEU A 567 -31.29 9.69 -16.87
CA LEU A 567 -31.60 8.37 -17.41
C LEU A 567 -31.25 8.31 -18.90
N LEU A 568 -31.64 9.32 -19.70
CA LEU A 568 -31.24 9.46 -21.10
C LEU A 568 -29.72 9.57 -21.28
N ALA A 569 -29.02 10.28 -20.39
CA ALA A 569 -27.56 10.35 -20.41
C ALA A 569 -26.90 8.99 -20.15
N GLY A 570 -27.42 8.22 -19.19
CA GLY A 570 -26.96 6.86 -18.91
C GLY A 570 -27.29 5.87 -20.04
N LEU A 571 -28.46 6.01 -20.66
CA LEU A 571 -28.86 5.22 -21.83
C LEU A 571 -28.02 5.57 -23.06
N PHE A 572 -27.66 6.84 -23.27
CA PHE A 572 -26.77 7.25 -24.36
C PHE A 572 -25.35 6.70 -24.17
N LEU A 573 -24.78 6.76 -22.96
CA LEU A 573 -23.51 6.09 -22.62
C LEU A 573 -23.58 4.59 -22.95
N LYS A 574 -24.61 3.90 -22.46
CA LYS A 574 -24.83 2.48 -22.76
C LYS A 574 -25.04 2.22 -24.26
N ALA A 575 -25.56 3.19 -25.03
CA ALA A 575 -25.79 3.06 -26.47
C ALA A 575 -24.54 3.34 -27.34
N ILE A 576 -23.48 3.95 -26.79
CA ILE A 576 -22.19 4.11 -27.48
C ILE A 576 -21.14 3.07 -27.05
N GLU A 577 -21.36 2.41 -25.91
CA GLU A 577 -20.58 1.24 -25.44
C GLU A 577 -21.07 -0.12 -26.01
N LEU A 578 -22.28 -0.13 -26.60
CA LEU A 578 -22.88 -1.23 -27.36
C LEU A 578 -22.84 -0.93 -28.86
#